data_AF-M1ISS1-F1
#
_entry.id   AF-M1ISS1-F1
#
_cell.length_a   1.000
_cell.length_b   1.000
_cell.length_c   1.000
_cell.angle_alpha   90.00
_cell.angle_beta   90.00
_cell.angle_gamma   90.00
#
_symmetry.space_group_name_H-M   'P 1'
#
loop_
_entity.id
_entity.type
_entity.pdbx_description
1 polymer ?
#
loop_
_entity_poly.entity_id
_entity_poly.type
_entity_poly.pdbx_seq_one_letter_code
_entity_poly.pdbx_strand_id
1 'polypeptide(L)'
;MSLIDIMWKLVNYSIPLANDDFETYLTKDGTITEEGLNLWKDAIKAIREAYSKIDKGDKQSSFKLLSQALEKLNSIKSNKPLPPDAKVRFEEVKNNVSKAIELLKS
;
A
#
# COMPACT_ATOMS: atom_id res chain seq x y z
N MET A 1 16.43 4.75 -8.84
CA MET A 1 16.09 4.48 -7.42
C MET A 1 16.06 2.97 -7.27
N SER A 2 16.72 2.42 -6.26
CA SER A 2 16.79 0.96 -6.09
C SER A 2 15.48 0.41 -5.50
N LEU A 3 15.29 -0.90 -5.57
CA LEU A 3 14.14 -1.58 -4.93
C LEU A 3 14.06 -1.26 -3.43
N ILE A 4 15.19 -1.26 -2.73
CA ILE A 4 15.22 -1.03 -1.28
C ILE A 4 14.83 0.42 -0.94
N ASP A 5 15.27 1.40 -1.74
CA ASP A 5 14.90 2.81 -1.55
C ASP A 5 13.39 3.03 -1.72
N ILE A 6 12.79 2.41 -2.74
CA ILE A 6 11.34 2.51 -3.00
C ILE A 6 10.56 1.92 -1.83
N MET A 7 10.97 0.73 -1.36
CA MET A 7 10.31 0.05 -0.27
C MET A 7 10.47 0.78 1.06
N TRP A 8 11.66 1.35 1.32
CA TRP A 8 11.90 2.18 2.49
C TRP A 8 11.00 3.42 2.46
N LYS A 9 10.92 4.13 1.32
CA LYS A 9 10.03 5.29 1.16
C LYS A 9 8.56 4.90 1.36
N LEU A 10 8.15 3.78 0.79
CA LEU A 10 6.78 3.28 0.90
C LEU A 10 6.39 3.02 2.37
N VAL A 11 7.22 2.28 3.11
CA VAL A 11 6.95 1.87 4.50
C VAL A 11 7.05 3.04 5.47
N ASN A 12 8.03 3.94 5.29
CA ASN A 12 8.33 4.98 6.27
C ASN A 12 7.68 6.34 5.94
N TYR A 13 7.14 6.54 4.74
CA TYR A 13 6.56 7.82 4.33
C TYR A 13 5.16 7.68 3.71
N SER A 14 5.03 6.97 2.58
CA SER A 14 3.76 6.93 1.85
C SER A 14 2.64 6.23 2.63
N ILE A 15 2.95 5.11 3.31
CA ILE A 15 1.96 4.39 4.13
C ILE A 15 1.50 5.24 5.32
N PRO A 16 2.38 5.79 6.19
CA PRO A 16 1.94 6.62 7.31
C PRO A 16 1.00 7.76 6.91
N LEU A 17 1.33 8.50 5.85
CA LEU A 17 0.50 9.61 5.37
C LEU A 17 -0.89 9.17 4.93
N ALA A 18 -0.98 8.08 4.15
CA ALA A 18 -2.26 7.55 3.72
C ALA A 18 -3.02 6.86 4.87
N ASN A 19 -2.32 6.28 5.84
CA ASN A 19 -2.94 5.59 6.96
C ASN A 19 -3.72 6.56 7.86
N ASP A 20 -3.17 7.75 8.10
CA ASP A 20 -3.87 8.80 8.84
C ASP A 20 -5.17 9.21 8.15
N ASP A 21 -5.18 9.30 6.81
CA ASP A 21 -6.39 9.58 6.03
C ASP A 21 -7.45 8.47 6.21
N PHE A 22 -7.04 7.21 6.05
CA PHE A 22 -7.93 6.05 6.15
C PHE A 22 -8.52 5.90 7.56
N GLU A 23 -7.70 5.92 8.61
CA GLU A 23 -8.16 5.65 9.98
C GLU A 23 -8.90 6.83 10.61
N THR A 24 -8.52 8.07 10.26
CA THR A 24 -9.04 9.26 10.97
C THR A 24 -10.21 9.91 10.26
N TYR A 25 -10.18 9.98 8.93
CA TYR A 25 -11.10 10.82 8.16
C TYR A 25 -12.04 9.98 7.29
N LEU A 26 -11.49 9.13 6.42
CA LEU A 26 -12.26 8.47 5.37
C LEU A 26 -13.22 7.40 5.89
N THR A 27 -12.89 6.71 6.99
CA THR A 27 -13.83 5.78 7.63
C THR A 27 -14.88 6.52 8.44
N LYS A 28 -14.52 7.60 9.14
CA LYS A 28 -15.47 8.36 9.98
C LYS A 28 -16.51 9.12 9.17
N ASP A 29 -16.16 9.61 7.99
CA ASP A 29 -17.09 10.33 7.09
C ASP A 29 -17.84 9.41 6.11
N GLY A 30 -17.59 8.10 6.21
CA GLY A 30 -18.21 7.05 5.40
C GLY A 30 -17.72 6.98 3.95
N THR A 31 -16.62 7.65 3.60
CA THR A 31 -15.99 7.58 2.28
C THR A 31 -15.45 6.18 1.98
N ILE A 32 -14.86 5.52 2.99
CA ILE A 32 -14.37 4.14 2.94
C ILE A 32 -15.14 3.30 3.95
N THR A 33 -15.57 2.10 3.55
CA THR A 33 -16.25 1.15 4.44
C THR A 33 -15.27 0.49 5.42
N GLU A 34 -15.79 -0.13 6.48
CA GLU A 34 -14.96 -0.95 7.38
C GLU A 34 -14.26 -2.10 6.63
N GLU A 35 -14.92 -2.70 5.63
CA GLU A 35 -14.31 -3.68 4.75
C GLU A 35 -13.12 -3.10 3.97
N GLY A 36 -13.28 -1.89 3.41
CA GLY A 36 -12.19 -1.18 2.74
C GLY A 36 -11.03 -0.85 3.69
N LEU A 37 -11.31 -0.51 4.94
CA LEU A 37 -10.30 -0.30 5.97
C LEU A 37 -9.56 -1.59 6.32
N ASN A 38 -10.26 -2.73 6.39
CA ASN A 38 -9.63 -4.02 6.63
C ASN A 38 -8.72 -4.43 5.46
N LEU A 39 -9.17 -4.24 4.21
CA LEU A 39 -8.33 -4.45 3.02
C LEU A 39 -7.06 -3.58 3.03
N TRP A 40 -7.19 -2.32 3.44
CA TRP A 40 -6.07 -1.40 3.62
C TRP A 40 -5.06 -1.93 4.65
N LYS A 41 -5.53 -2.32 5.84
CA LYS A 41 -4.69 -2.87 6.91
C LYS A 41 -3.97 -4.15 6.48
N ASP A 42 -4.68 -5.04 5.82
CA ASP A 42 -4.11 -6.29 5.30
C ASP A 42 -3.09 -6.06 4.19
N ALA A 43 -3.29 -5.04 3.34
CA ALA A 43 -2.31 -4.64 2.34
C ALA A 43 -1.04 -4.09 3.00
N ILE A 44 -1.16 -3.20 3.98
CA ILE A 44 -0.01 -2.66 4.73
C ILE A 44 0.79 -3.78 5.40
N LYS A 45 0.10 -4.73 6.05
CA LYS A 45 0.76 -5.87 6.69
C LYS A 45 1.59 -6.67 5.69
N ALA A 46 1.01 -6.99 4.53
CA ALA A 46 1.71 -7.69 3.46
C ALA A 46 2.91 -6.89 2.91
N ILE A 47 2.79 -5.57 2.75
CA ILE A 47 3.89 -4.70 2.29
C ILE A 47 5.05 -4.69 3.30
N ARG A 48 4.75 -4.55 4.59
CA ARG A 48 5.77 -4.57 5.66
C ARG A 48 6.49 -5.93 5.72
N GLU A 49 5.73 -7.02 5.58
CA GLU A 49 6.32 -8.36 5.51
C GLU A 49 7.20 -8.52 4.27
N ALA A 50 6.74 -8.06 3.10
CA ALA A 50 7.52 -8.10 1.86
C ALA A 50 8.84 -7.33 2.00
N TYR A 51 8.85 -6.19 2.68
CA TYR A 51 10.06 -5.43 2.94
C TYR A 51 11.07 -6.23 3.77
N SER A 52 10.63 -6.91 4.82
CA SER A 52 11.50 -7.80 5.62
C SER A 52 12.02 -8.99 4.81
N LYS A 53 11.25 -9.50 3.85
CA LYS A 53 11.68 -10.59 2.96
C LYS A 53 12.74 -10.14 1.96
N ILE A 54 12.67 -8.90 1.45
CA ILE A 54 13.71 -8.31 0.59
C ILE A 54 15.04 -8.25 1.33
N ASP A 55 15.02 -7.77 2.58
CA ASP A 55 16.21 -7.67 3.44
C ASP A 55 16.89 -9.03 3.66
N LYS A 56 16.09 -10.11 3.71
CA LYS A 56 16.56 -11.49 3.82
C LYS A 56 16.91 -12.16 2.49
N GLY A 57 16.83 -11.43 1.37
CA GLY A 57 17.12 -11.95 0.03
C GLY A 57 16.02 -12.82 -0.60
N ASP A 58 14.86 -12.98 0.04
CA ASP A 58 13.75 -13.80 -0.45
C ASP A 58 12.85 -13.00 -1.40
N LYS A 59 13.35 -12.75 -2.61
CA LYS A 59 12.65 -11.98 -3.65
C LYS A 59 11.33 -12.61 -4.08
N GLN A 60 11.23 -13.94 -4.11
CA GLN A 60 10.02 -14.64 -4.56
C GLN A 60 8.86 -14.46 -3.57
N SER A 61 9.12 -14.61 -2.27
CA SER A 61 8.08 -14.33 -1.26
C SER A 61 7.68 -12.85 -1.26
N SER A 62 8.65 -11.92 -1.39
CA SER A 62 8.34 -10.48 -1.50
C SER A 62 7.45 -10.18 -2.69
N PHE A 63 7.74 -10.76 -3.85
CA PHE A 63 6.93 -10.58 -5.06
C PHE A 63 5.48 -11.02 -4.84
N LYS A 64 5.28 -12.20 -4.24
CA LYS A 64 3.95 -12.73 -3.94
C LYS A 64 3.19 -11.81 -2.99
N LEU A 65 3.84 -11.38 -1.90
CA LEU A 65 3.24 -10.50 -0.89
C LEU A 65 2.86 -9.13 -1.47
N LEU A 66 3.73 -8.52 -2.27
CA LEU A 66 3.44 -7.22 -2.91
C LEU A 66 2.33 -7.34 -3.94
N SER A 67 2.28 -8.43 -4.72
CA SER A 67 1.20 -8.67 -5.68
C SER A 67 -0.15 -8.79 -4.96
N GLN A 68 -0.19 -9.55 -3.87
CA GLN A 68 -1.39 -9.67 -3.02
C GLN A 68 -1.78 -8.34 -2.37
N ALA A 69 -0.80 -7.53 -1.96
CA ALA A 69 -1.08 -6.20 -1.42
C ALA A 69 -1.71 -5.29 -2.48
N LEU A 70 -1.18 -5.30 -3.71
CA LEU A 70 -1.71 -4.51 -4.82
C LEU A 70 -3.15 -4.91 -5.18
N GLU A 71 -3.44 -6.22 -5.21
CA GLU A 71 -4.80 -6.73 -5.42
C GLU A 71 -5.78 -6.21 -4.37
N LYS A 72 -5.39 -6.24 -3.08
CA LYS A 72 -6.20 -5.70 -1.99
C LYS A 72 -6.41 -4.20 -2.14
N LEU A 73 -5.35 -3.44 -2.42
CA LEU A 73 -5.44 -1.99 -2.65
C LEU A 73 -6.40 -1.65 -3.79
N ASN A 74 -6.33 -2.39 -4.91
CA ASN A 74 -7.23 -2.19 -6.05
C ASN A 74 -8.69 -2.60 -5.75
N SER A 75 -8.90 -3.45 -4.74
CA SER A 75 -10.23 -3.89 -4.33
C SER A 75 -10.91 -2.91 -3.36
N ILE A 76 -10.18 -1.93 -2.82
CA ILE A 76 -10.75 -0.89 -1.96
C ILE A 76 -11.70 -0.03 -2.79
N LYS A 77 -12.98 -0.08 -2.44
CA LYS A 77 -14.02 0.78 -3.03
C LYS A 77 -14.27 1.96 -2.11
N SER A 78 -14.52 3.11 -2.74
CA SER A 78 -14.99 4.31 -2.05
C SER A 78 -16.45 4.55 -2.37
N ASN A 79 -17.24 4.86 -1.34
CA ASN A 79 -18.66 5.20 -1.49
C ASN A 79 -18.84 6.61 -2.06
N LYS A 80 -17.82 7.45 -1.87
CA LYS A 80 -17.74 8.83 -2.31
C LYS A 80 -16.37 9.08 -2.94
N PRO A 81 -16.21 10.09 -3.80
CA PRO A 81 -14.90 10.47 -4.28
C PRO A 81 -13.95 10.78 -3.12
N LEU A 82 -12.75 10.21 -3.17
CA LEU A 82 -11.68 10.55 -2.23
C LEU A 82 -11.35 12.05 -2.35
N PRO A 83 -11.11 12.75 -1.22
CA PRO A 83 -10.53 14.08 -1.24
C PRO A 83 -9.25 14.11 -2.10
N PRO A 84 -8.95 15.21 -2.81
CA PRO A 84 -7.82 15.26 -3.74
C PRO A 84 -6.50 14.79 -3.13
N ASP A 85 -6.17 15.26 -1.92
CA ASP A 85 -4.91 14.91 -1.25
C ASP A 85 -4.86 13.43 -0.85
N ALA A 86 -5.94 12.91 -0.27
CA ALA A 86 -6.04 11.51 0.12
C ALA A 86 -5.97 10.59 -1.11
N LYS A 87 -6.58 10.99 -2.23
CA LYS A 87 -6.50 10.29 -3.51
C LYS A 87 -5.05 10.21 -4.00
N VAL A 88 -4.34 11.34 -3.99
CA VAL A 88 -2.93 11.39 -4.42
C VAL A 88 -2.07 10.48 -3.56
N ARG A 89 -2.21 10.53 -2.23
CA ARG A 89 -1.44 9.68 -1.30
C ARG A 89 -1.75 8.19 -1.49
N PHE A 90 -3.02 7.84 -1.67
CA PHE A 90 -3.43 6.47 -1.93
C PHE A 90 -2.85 5.93 -3.26
N GLU A 91 -2.91 6.72 -4.33
CA GLU A 91 -2.30 6.35 -5.61
C GLU A 91 -0.77 6.31 -5.52
N GLU A 92 -0.12 7.14 -4.71
CA GLU A 92 1.32 7.06 -4.49
C GLU A 92 1.72 5.72 -3.84
N VAL A 93 0.93 5.23 -2.89
CA VAL A 93 1.13 3.88 -2.30
C VAL A 93 1.02 2.81 -3.37
N LYS A 94 -0.05 2.82 -4.17
CA LYS A 94 -0.24 1.84 -5.27
C LYS A 94 0.90 1.88 -6.28
N ASN A 95 1.31 3.08 -6.71
CA ASN A 95 2.39 3.27 -7.67
C ASN A 95 3.74 2.77 -7.15
N ASN A 96 4.06 3.01 -5.87
CA ASN A 96 5.29 2.50 -5.28
C ASN A 96 5.28 0.96 -5.15
N VAL A 97 4.13 0.36 -4.81
CA VAL A 97 3.97 -1.11 -4.81
C VAL A 97 4.18 -1.68 -6.21
N SER A 98 3.53 -1.11 -7.23
CA SER A 98 3.67 -1.56 -8.62
C SER A 98 5.12 -1.48 -9.11
N LYS A 99 5.81 -0.37 -8.84
CA LYS A 99 7.24 -0.21 -9.18
C LYS A 99 8.12 -1.24 -8.47
N ALA A 100 7.85 -1.53 -7.20
CA ALA A 100 8.59 -2.55 -6.47
C ALA A 100 8.39 -3.95 -7.06
N ILE A 101 7.17 -4.27 -7.52
CA ILE A 101 6.86 -5.52 -8.22
C ILE A 101 7.62 -5.61 -9.55
N GLU A 102 7.66 -4.53 -10.33
CA GLU A 102 8.41 -4.48 -11.61
C GLU A 102 9.91 -4.75 -11.40
N LEU A 103 10.52 -4.11 -10.40
CA LEU A 103 11.94 -4.29 -10.07
C LEU A 103 12.27 -5.67 -9.49
N LEU A 104 11.29 -6.40 -8.97
CA LEU A 104 11.47 -7.79 -8.53
C LEU A 104 11.42 -8.79 -9.71
N LYS A 105 10.86 -8.39 -10.86
CA LYS A 105 10.83 -9.21 -12.09
C LYS A 105 12.09 -9.06 -12.94
N SER A 106 12.76 -7.90 -12.86
CA SER A 106 14.02 -7.58 -13.56
C SER A 106 15.23 -8.23 -12.88
#